data_AF-A0A6P3Y8U7-F1
#
_entry.id   AF-A0A6P3Y8U7-F1
#
_cell.length_a   1.000
_cell.length_b   1.000
_cell.length_c   1.000
_cell.angle_alpha   90.00
_cell.angle_beta   90.00
_cell.angle_gamma   90.00
#
_symmetry.space_group_name_H-M   'P 1'
#
loop_
_entity.id
_entity.type
_entity.pdbx_description
1 polymer ?
#
loop_
_entity_poly.entity_id
_entity_poly.type
_entity_poly.pdbx_seq_one_letter_code
_entity_poly.pdbx_strand_id
1 'polypeptide(L)'
;MYTDTDSLIYHIECEDICEHIKRDIHKFDTSDYLADNEYNIPLVNKKVPGLMKDENNGAIMIKFVGLRAKMYALRVEGKKDTKKAKSVKSSVIERTITFNDYTQCLRDEVENSRQQSYIRSKLHKVYTVSETKIALSPYND
;
A
#
# COMPACT_ATOMS: atom_id res chain seq x y z
N MET A 1 5.39 11.99 4.91
CA MET A 1 5.01 11.66 3.52
C MET A 1 5.87 10.50 3.04
N TYR A 2 5.34 9.62 2.18
CA TYR A 2 6.02 8.40 1.73
C TYR A 2 5.91 8.26 0.21
N THR A 3 6.94 7.71 -0.44
CA THR A 3 6.98 7.51 -1.89
C THR A 3 7.50 6.10 -2.22
N ASP A 4 6.95 5.47 -3.25
CA ASP A 4 7.46 4.20 -3.79
C ASP A 4 7.27 4.16 -5.31
N THR A 5 8.37 4.38 -6.02
CA THR A 5 8.48 4.37 -7.50
C THR A 5 7.57 5.39 -8.19
N ASP A 6 6.30 5.04 -8.37
CA ASP A 6 5.26 5.80 -9.06
C ASP A 6 4.07 6.17 -8.14
N SER A 7 4.14 5.81 -6.86
CA SER A 7 3.11 6.11 -5.85
C SER A 7 3.56 7.16 -4.86
N LEU A 8 2.61 8.02 -4.45
CA LEU A 8 2.80 9.09 -3.48
C LEU A 8 1.73 8.99 -2.39
N ILE A 9 2.15 8.96 -1.12
CA ILE A 9 1.26 9.00 0.04
C ILE A 9 1.48 10.31 0.77
N TYR A 10 0.47 11.17 0.68
CA TYR A 10 0.50 12.52 1.21
C TYR A 10 -0.49 12.71 2.35
N HIS A 11 -0.03 13.41 3.39
CA HIS A 11 -0.91 14.04 4.36
C HIS A 11 -1.20 15.44 3.83
N ILE A 12 -2.46 15.70 3.48
CA ILE A 12 -2.89 16.96 2.89
C ILE A 12 -3.80 17.65 3.90
N GLU A 13 -3.43 18.87 4.26
CA GLU A 13 -4.27 19.75 5.09
C GLU A 13 -4.96 20.74 4.15
N CYS A 14 -6.23 20.49 3.86
CA CYS A 14 -7.06 21.38 3.04
C CYS A 14 -8.54 21.22 3.41
N GLU A 15 -9.35 22.23 3.12
CA GLU A 15 -10.79 22.20 3.38
C GLU A 15 -11.50 21.12 2.54
N ASP A 16 -11.20 21.08 1.24
CA ASP A 16 -11.76 20.09 0.32
C ASP A 16 -10.77 19.73 -0.80
N ILE A 17 -10.23 18.51 -0.75
CA ILE A 17 -9.31 17.99 -1.76
C ILE A 17 -10.02 17.67 -3.07
N CYS A 18 -11.30 17.32 -3.02
CA CYS A 18 -12.08 16.94 -4.18
C CYS A 18 -12.32 18.15 -5.08
N GLU A 19 -12.53 19.34 -4.54
CA GLU A 19 -12.61 20.58 -5.32
C GLU A 19 -11.30 20.89 -6.06
N HIS A 20 -10.16 20.62 -5.44
CA HIS A 20 -8.86 20.78 -6.09
C HIS A 20 -8.68 19.79 -7.24
N ILE A 21 -9.09 18.53 -7.05
CA ILE A 21 -9.07 17.50 -8.11
C ILE A 21 -10.00 17.90 -9.26
N LYS A 22 -11.20 18.42 -8.99
CA LYS A 22 -12.13 18.89 -10.03
C LYS A 22 -11.57 20.06 -10.82
N ARG A 23 -10.97 21.05 -10.14
CA ARG A 23 -10.37 22.22 -10.80
C ARG A 23 -9.24 21.82 -11.74
N ASP A 24 -8.42 20.87 -11.32
CA ASP A 24 -7.24 20.40 -12.06
C ASP A 24 -7.47 19.03 -12.73
N ILE A 25 -8.72 18.70 -13.10
CA ILE A 25 -9.13 17.35 -13.54
C ILE A 25 -8.32 16.80 -14.73
N HIS A 26 -7.80 17.69 -15.58
CA HIS A 26 -6.94 17.33 -16.71
C HIS A 26 -5.59 16.71 -16.30
N LYS A 27 -5.19 16.83 -15.02
CA LYS A 27 -3.98 16.23 -14.45
C LYS A 27 -4.23 14.87 -13.81
N PHE A 28 -5.51 14.48 -13.67
CA PHE A 28 -5.91 13.28 -12.93
C PHE A 28 -6.71 12.30 -13.79
N ASP A 29 -6.50 11.00 -13.58
CA ASP A 29 -7.39 9.94 -14.02
C ASP A 29 -8.38 9.63 -12.88
N THR A 30 -9.63 9.99 -13.11
CA THR A 30 -10.77 9.79 -12.18
C THR A 30 -11.75 8.73 -12.71
N SER A 31 -11.39 8.02 -13.77
CA SER A 31 -12.30 7.09 -14.45
C SER A 31 -12.69 5.86 -13.62
N ASP A 32 -11.92 5.55 -12.58
CA ASP A 32 -12.15 4.43 -11.65
C ASP A 32 -13.02 4.79 -10.43
N TYR A 33 -13.49 6.04 -10.35
CA TYR A 33 -14.46 6.47 -9.32
C TYR A 33 -15.84 5.86 -9.56
N LEU A 34 -16.66 5.80 -8.51
CA LEU A 34 -18.07 5.43 -8.63
C LEU A 34 -18.83 6.51 -9.42
N ALA A 35 -19.80 6.10 -10.24
CA ALA A 35 -20.59 7.02 -11.06
C ALA A 35 -21.44 7.98 -10.22
N ASP A 36 -21.84 7.54 -9.03
CA ASP A 36 -22.58 8.26 -8.00
C ASP A 36 -21.67 8.65 -6.81
N ASN A 37 -20.37 8.87 -7.04
CA ASN A 37 -19.46 9.27 -5.98
C ASN A 37 -19.95 10.53 -5.25
N GLU A 38 -19.87 10.52 -3.92
CA GLU A 38 -20.35 11.59 -3.03
C GLU A 38 -19.79 12.98 -3.40
N TYR A 39 -18.59 12.98 -3.99
CA TYR A 39 -17.87 14.19 -4.36
C TYR A 39 -18.31 14.78 -5.70
N ASN A 40 -19.21 14.14 -6.48
CA ASN A 40 -19.60 14.57 -7.83
C ASN A 40 -18.39 14.83 -8.76
N ILE A 41 -17.35 14.00 -8.66
CA ILE A 41 -16.19 14.06 -9.55
C ILE A 41 -16.54 13.40 -10.89
N PRO A 42 -16.35 14.09 -12.04
CA PRO A 42 -16.55 13.51 -13.36
C PRO A 42 -15.61 12.32 -13.61
N LEU A 43 -16.10 11.29 -14.29
CA LEU A 43 -15.30 10.11 -14.66
C LEU A 43 -14.58 10.34 -16.00
N VAL A 44 -13.31 10.73 -15.97
CA VAL A 44 -12.56 11.10 -17.18
C VAL A 44 -11.14 10.52 -17.19
N ASN A 45 -10.48 10.64 -18.35
CA ASN A 45 -9.05 10.38 -18.56
C ASN A 45 -8.56 8.94 -18.34
N LYS A 46 -9.43 7.95 -18.57
CA LYS A 46 -9.12 6.53 -18.42
C LYS A 46 -7.84 6.11 -19.14
N LYS A 47 -6.84 5.70 -18.35
CA LYS A 47 -5.54 5.16 -18.83
C LYS A 47 -4.77 6.12 -19.74
N VAL A 48 -4.93 7.43 -19.57
CA VAL A 48 -4.11 8.42 -20.28
C VAL A 48 -2.70 8.45 -19.65
N PRO A 49 -1.63 8.27 -20.44
CA PRO A 49 -0.26 8.26 -19.91
C PRO A 49 0.12 9.59 -19.24
N GLY A 50 0.83 9.51 -18.12
CA GLY A 50 1.37 10.67 -17.41
C GLY A 50 0.41 11.35 -16.43
N LEU A 51 -0.83 10.86 -16.32
CA LEU A 51 -1.79 11.35 -15.32
C LEU A 51 -1.69 10.57 -14.02
N MET A 52 -1.90 11.27 -12.91
CA MET A 52 -1.99 10.66 -11.58
C MET A 52 -3.40 10.16 -11.33
N LYS A 53 -3.54 9.04 -10.64
CA LYS A 53 -4.84 8.53 -10.20
C LYS A 53 -4.89 8.42 -8.69
N ASP A 54 -6.09 8.53 -8.13
CA ASP A 54 -6.32 8.15 -6.75
C ASP A 54 -6.45 6.62 -6.67
N GLU A 55 -5.50 5.94 -6.03
CA GLU A 55 -5.52 4.49 -5.84
C GLU A 55 -6.68 4.00 -4.96
N ASN A 56 -7.25 4.89 -4.15
CA ASN A 56 -8.35 4.56 -3.26
C ASN A 56 -9.72 4.89 -3.85
N ASN A 57 -9.81 5.38 -5.08
CA ASN A 57 -11.08 5.65 -5.80
C ASN A 57 -12.09 6.44 -4.95
N GLY A 58 -11.64 7.49 -4.27
CA GLY A 58 -12.43 8.33 -3.37
C GLY A 58 -12.57 7.81 -1.94
N ALA A 59 -12.09 6.60 -1.61
CA ALA A 59 -12.17 6.08 -0.26
C ALA A 59 -11.11 6.72 0.66
N ILE A 60 -11.53 7.13 1.86
CA ILE A 60 -10.68 7.87 2.79
C ILE A 60 -9.65 6.94 3.43
N MET A 61 -8.37 7.31 3.33
CA MET A 61 -7.28 6.67 4.07
C MET A 61 -7.29 7.14 5.52
N ILE A 62 -7.66 6.25 6.44
CA ILE A 62 -7.83 6.57 7.87
C ILE A 62 -6.48 6.48 8.60
N LYS A 63 -5.65 5.48 8.25
CA LYS A 63 -4.35 5.27 8.90
C LYS A 63 -3.30 4.82 7.91
N PHE A 64 -2.08 5.29 8.15
CA PHE A 64 -0.89 4.87 7.45
C PHE A 64 0.20 4.52 8.47
N VAL A 65 0.91 3.42 8.23
CA VAL A 65 2.10 3.05 8.98
C VAL A 65 3.20 2.70 7.99
N GLY A 66 4.25 3.51 7.94
CA GLY A 66 5.45 3.23 7.18
C GLY A 66 6.58 2.83 8.13
N LEU A 67 7.22 1.69 7.87
CA LEU A 67 8.39 1.25 8.64
C LEU A 67 9.68 1.59 7.88
N ARG A 68 9.76 1.17 6.62
CA ARG A 68 10.90 1.41 5.73
C ARG A 68 10.48 1.35 4.26
N ALA A 69 11.45 1.57 3.36
CA ALA A 69 11.21 1.45 1.92
C ALA A 69 10.60 0.07 1.55
N LYS A 70 9.49 0.12 0.82
CA LYS A 70 8.65 -1.02 0.40
C LYS A 70 8.08 -1.84 1.57
N MET A 71 7.92 -1.22 2.74
CA MET A 71 7.37 -1.84 3.94
C MET A 71 6.43 -0.88 4.68
N TYR A 72 5.14 -1.01 4.39
CA TYR A 72 4.10 -0.12 4.91
C TYR A 72 2.74 -0.81 4.94
N ALA A 73 1.81 -0.24 5.69
CA ALA A 73 0.41 -0.65 5.71
C ALA A 73 -0.52 0.57 5.64
N LEU A 74 -1.64 0.39 4.95
CA LEU A 74 -2.69 1.39 4.75
C LEU A 74 -4.00 0.81 5.25
N ARG A 75 -4.74 1.61 6.01
CA ARG A 75 -6.13 1.33 6.37
C ARG A 75 -7.02 2.38 5.72
N VAL A 76 -7.94 1.90 4.89
CA VAL A 76 -8.84 2.72 4.09
C VAL A 76 -10.27 2.34 4.46
N GLU A 77 -11.14 3.33 4.57
CA GLU A 77 -12.54 3.12 4.94
C GLU A 77 -13.24 2.21 3.92
N GLY A 78 -14.02 1.25 4.40
CA GLY A 78 -14.75 0.31 3.55
C GLY A 78 -13.88 -0.67 2.73
N LYS A 79 -12.55 -0.67 2.92
CA LYS A 79 -11.61 -1.53 2.18
C LYS A 79 -10.77 -2.40 3.11
N LYS A 80 -10.26 -3.51 2.58
CA LYS A 80 -9.30 -4.38 3.28
C LYS A 80 -7.96 -3.65 3.43
N ASP A 81 -7.30 -3.83 4.57
CA ASP A 81 -5.97 -3.28 4.83
C ASP A 81 -4.98 -3.68 3.71
N THR A 82 -4.36 -2.69 3.06
CA THR A 82 -3.28 -2.91 2.10
C THR A 82 -1.97 -3.01 2.87
N LYS A 83 -1.24 -4.11 2.67
CA LYS A 83 0.00 -4.42 3.40
C LYS A 83 1.12 -4.72 2.41
N LYS A 84 2.25 -4.04 2.59
CA LYS A 84 3.50 -4.28 1.85
C LYS A 84 4.60 -4.63 2.83
N ALA A 85 5.33 -5.69 2.54
CA ALA A 85 6.51 -6.09 3.30
C ALA A 85 7.55 -6.60 2.31
N LYS A 86 8.64 -5.84 2.17
CA LYS A 86 9.73 -6.14 1.22
C LYS A 86 10.25 -7.56 1.42
N SER A 87 10.35 -8.31 0.32
CA SER A 87 10.92 -9.66 0.28
C SER A 87 10.19 -10.73 1.11
N VAL A 88 8.96 -10.45 1.53
CA VAL A 88 8.02 -11.42 2.13
C VAL A 88 6.97 -11.80 1.08
N LYS A 89 6.58 -13.08 1.03
CA LYS A 89 5.54 -13.53 0.11
C LYS A 89 4.18 -12.91 0.40
N SER A 90 3.46 -12.48 -0.63
CA SER A 90 2.11 -11.91 -0.52
C SER A 90 1.14 -12.82 0.23
N SER A 91 1.20 -14.14 0.01
CA SER A 91 0.35 -15.11 0.72
C SER A 91 0.63 -15.18 2.22
N VAL A 92 1.87 -14.93 2.65
CA VAL A 92 2.22 -14.84 4.07
C VAL A 92 1.70 -13.54 4.65
N ILE A 93 1.91 -12.41 3.95
CA ILE A 93 1.40 -11.09 4.36
C ILE A 93 -0.12 -11.12 4.54
N GLU A 94 -0.85 -11.72 3.60
CA GLU A 94 -2.31 -11.78 3.64
C GLU A 94 -2.84 -12.62 4.80
N ARG A 95 -2.17 -13.74 5.13
CA ARG A 95 -2.65 -14.74 6.10
C ARG A 95 -2.17 -14.50 7.53
N THR A 96 -0.98 -13.95 7.72
CA THR A 96 -0.29 -13.97 9.03
C THR A 96 0.18 -12.61 9.53
N ILE A 97 0.07 -11.56 8.73
CA ILE A 97 0.47 -10.20 9.12
C ILE A 97 -0.77 -9.32 9.19
N THR A 98 -0.97 -8.64 10.31
CA THR A 98 -2.07 -7.69 10.52
C THR A 98 -1.58 -6.24 10.45
N PHE A 99 -2.47 -5.27 10.28
CA PHE A 99 -2.12 -3.85 10.41
C PHE A 99 -1.56 -3.51 11.80
N ASN A 100 -2.04 -4.20 12.84
CA ASN A 100 -1.56 -3.98 14.20
C ASN A 100 -0.09 -4.41 14.35
N ASP A 101 0.34 -5.46 13.64
CA ASP A 101 1.74 -5.89 13.65
C ASP A 101 2.68 -4.77 13.17
N TYR A 102 2.28 -3.99 12.16
CA TYR A 102 3.03 -2.82 11.70
C TYR A 102 3.05 -1.72 12.77
N THR A 103 1.90 -1.46 13.39
CA THR A 103 1.77 -0.43 14.44
C THR A 103 2.63 -0.79 15.65
N GLN A 104 2.64 -2.05 16.04
CA GLN A 104 3.43 -2.57 17.15
C GLN A 104 4.93 -2.52 16.82
N CYS A 105 5.32 -2.99 15.63
CA CYS A 105 6.70 -2.92 15.15
C CYS A 105 7.24 -1.48 15.19
N LEU A 106 6.43 -0.49 14.79
CA LEU A 106 6.80 0.92 14.84
C LEU A 106 6.92 1.46 16.28
N ARG A 107 6.00 1.09 17.18
CA ARG A 107 5.92 1.66 18.54
C ARG A 107 6.89 1.03 19.52
N ASP A 108 7.01 -0.29 19.45
CA ASP A 108 7.81 -1.07 20.38
C ASP A 108 9.24 -1.28 19.86
N GLU A 109 9.52 -0.86 18.62
CA GLU A 109 10.77 -1.09 17.90
C GLU A 109 11.18 -2.58 17.83
N VAL A 110 10.19 -3.46 17.67
CA VAL A 110 10.41 -4.91 17.65
C VAL A 110 10.23 -5.50 16.26
N GLU A 111 11.18 -6.34 15.86
CA GLU A 111 11.10 -7.11 14.63
C GLU A 111 10.07 -8.24 14.71
N ASN A 112 9.31 -8.42 13.64
CA ASN A 112 8.37 -9.53 13.51
C ASN A 112 8.88 -10.53 12.48
N SER A 113 9.18 -11.75 12.92
CA SER A 113 9.53 -12.85 12.03
C SER A 113 8.32 -13.69 11.62
N ARG A 114 8.33 -14.23 10.40
CA ARG A 114 7.33 -15.18 9.89
C ARG A 114 8.03 -16.32 9.14
N GLN A 115 7.45 -17.51 9.24
CA GLN A 115 7.88 -18.64 8.42
C GLN A 115 7.27 -18.52 7.02
N GLN A 116 8.08 -18.78 6.00
CA GLN A 116 7.62 -18.85 4.62
C GLN A 116 8.25 -20.04 3.90
N SER A 117 7.49 -20.65 2.99
CA SER A 117 7.96 -21.78 2.19
C SER A 117 7.99 -21.42 0.71
N TYR A 118 9.04 -21.82 0.00
CA TYR A 118 9.23 -21.54 -1.42
C TYR A 118 10.00 -22.66 -2.13
N ILE A 119 9.87 -22.68 -3.46
CA ILE A 119 10.61 -23.60 -4.31
C ILE A 119 11.89 -22.92 -4.76
N ARG A 120 13.03 -23.62 -4.64
CA ARG A 120 14.35 -23.13 -5.05
C ARG A 120 15.05 -24.20 -5.88
N SER A 121 15.64 -23.79 -7.01
CA SER A 121 16.52 -24.64 -7.81
C SER A 121 17.97 -24.41 -7.42
N LYS A 122 18.74 -25.49 -7.21
CA LYS A 122 20.19 -25.46 -7.01
C LYS A 122 20.81 -26.62 -7.78
N LEU A 123 21.78 -26.34 -8.66
CA LEU A 123 22.42 -27.34 -9.53
C LEU A 123 21.41 -28.24 -10.27
N HIS A 124 20.39 -27.61 -10.88
CA HIS A 124 19.29 -28.28 -11.60
C HIS A 124 18.42 -29.22 -10.75
N LYS A 125 18.56 -29.21 -9.43
CA LYS A 125 17.68 -29.93 -8.50
C LYS A 125 16.72 -28.96 -7.82
N VAL A 126 15.45 -29.34 -7.78
CA VAL A 126 14.36 -28.53 -7.22
C VAL A 126 14.12 -28.94 -5.78
N TYR A 127 14.04 -27.96 -4.88
CA TYR A 127 13.83 -28.16 -3.45
C TYR A 127 12.67 -27.30 -2.97
N THR A 128 11.88 -27.84 -2.04
CA THR A 128 11.00 -27.02 -1.21
C THR A 128 11.79 -26.59 0.02
N VAL A 129 11.96 -25.29 0.19
CA VAL A 129 12.68 -24.67 1.31
C VAL A 129 11.65 -24.00 2.20
N SER A 130 11.77 -24.22 3.51
CA SER A 130 11.06 -23.44 4.51
C SER A 130 12.08 -22.62 5.28
N GLU A 131 11.85 -21.32 5.41
CA GLU A 131 12.74 -20.41 6.12
C GLU A 131 11.94 -19.50 7.05
N THR A 132 12.53 -19.17 8.19
CA THR A 132 12.06 -18.08 9.05
C THR A 132 12.73 -16.81 8.61
N LYS A 133 11.94 -15.76 8.36
CA LYS A 133 12.43 -14.48 7.86
C LYS A 133 11.87 -13.33 8.69
N ILE A 134 12.68 -12.31 8.90
CA ILE A 134 12.22 -11.03 9.43
C ILE A 134 11.25 -10.42 8.42
N ALA A 135 9.97 -10.40 8.78
CA ALA A 135 8.89 -9.95 7.95
C ALA A 135 8.65 -8.44 8.09
N LEU A 136 8.73 -7.92 9.32
CA LEU A 136 8.67 -6.48 9.61
C LEU A 136 9.87 -6.11 10.48
N SER A 137 10.48 -4.96 10.20
CA SER A 137 11.57 -4.39 10.99
C SER A 137 11.46 -2.86 10.99
N PRO A 138 11.67 -2.19 12.13
CA PRO A 138 11.71 -0.74 12.21
C PRO A 138 13.06 -0.17 11.73
N TYR A 139 14.08 -1.01 11.55
CA TYR A 139 15.43 -0.59 11.22
C TYR A 139 15.66 -0.54 9.71
N ASN A 140 16.46 0.44 9.28
CA ASN A 140 16.99 0.49 7.93
C ASN A 140 18.26 -0.37 7.89
N ASP A 141 18.27 -1.41 7.05
CA ASP A 141 19.46 -2.24 6.76
C ASP A 141 20.51 -1.43 5.96
#